data_AF-A0A2J8NGW1-F1
#
_entry.id   AF-A0A2J8NGW1-F1
#
_cell.length_a   1.000
_cell.length_b   1.000
_cell.length_c   1.000
_cell.angle_alpha   90.00
_cell.angle_beta   90.00
_cell.angle_gamma   90.00
#
_symmetry.space_group_name_H-M   'P 1'
#
loop_
_entity.id
_entity.type
_entity.pdbx_description
1 polymer ?
#
loop_
_entity_poly.entity_id
_entity_poly.type
_entity_poly.pdbx_seq_one_letter_code
_entity_poly.pdbx_strand_id
1 'polypeptide(L)'
;MDVGFTMSNSIPGIESPFEQAKKVITMFVQRQVFAENKDEIALVLFGTDGTDNPLSGGDQYQNITVHRHLMLPDFDLLEDIESKIQPGSQQADFLDALIVSMDVIQHETIGKKFEKRHIEIFTDLSSRFSK
;
A
#
# COMPACT_ATOMS: atom_id res chain seq x y z
N MET A 1 -0.17 2.04 -0.89
CA MET A 1 0.93 2.76 -1.57
C MET A 1 0.74 2.64 -3.06
N ASP A 2 0.83 3.76 -3.75
CA ASP A 2 0.85 3.83 -5.20
C ASP A 2 2.19 3.33 -5.72
N VAL A 3 2.14 2.34 -6.61
CA VAL A 3 3.30 1.81 -7.32
C VAL A 3 3.15 2.01 -8.82
N GLY A 4 2.15 2.77 -9.29
CA GLY A 4 1.89 2.97 -10.70
C GLY A 4 3.02 3.68 -11.43
N PHE A 5 3.02 3.60 -12.77
CA PHE A 5 4.15 4.06 -13.58
C PHE A 5 4.50 5.55 -13.36
N THR A 6 3.52 6.39 -13.00
CA THR A 6 3.73 7.83 -12.76
C THR A 6 4.59 8.09 -11.52
N MET A 7 4.51 7.22 -10.53
CA MET A 7 5.33 7.29 -9.31
C MET A 7 6.83 7.11 -9.58
N SER A 8 7.19 6.54 -10.74
CA SER A 8 8.58 6.37 -11.17
C SER A 8 9.16 7.57 -11.93
N ASN A 9 8.33 8.57 -12.26
CA ASN A 9 8.82 9.75 -12.97
C ASN A 9 9.67 10.61 -12.04
N SER A 10 10.94 10.78 -12.39
CA SER A 10 11.82 11.73 -11.71
C SER A 10 12.72 12.48 -12.67
N ILE A 11 13.13 13.67 -12.24
CA ILE A 11 14.20 14.43 -12.89
C ILE A 11 15.52 13.76 -12.50
N PRO A 12 16.51 13.64 -13.41
CA PRO A 12 17.83 13.11 -13.07
C PRO A 12 18.42 13.79 -11.82
N GLY A 13 18.76 12.99 -10.81
CA GLY A 13 19.31 13.47 -9.54
C GLY A 13 18.28 13.76 -8.44
N ILE A 14 16.99 13.58 -8.69
CA ILE A 14 15.92 13.69 -7.68
C ILE A 14 15.30 12.30 -7.45
N GLU A 15 15.09 11.92 -6.18
CA GLU A 15 14.35 10.70 -5.81
C GLU A 15 12.92 10.79 -6.36
N SER A 16 12.45 9.73 -7.01
CA SER A 16 11.07 9.67 -7.53
C SER A 16 10.05 9.66 -6.38
N PRO A 17 8.78 10.01 -6.64
CA PRO A 17 7.72 9.87 -5.65
C PRO A 17 7.65 8.46 -5.04
N PHE A 18 7.88 7.42 -5.85
CA PHE A 18 7.98 6.03 -5.39
C PHE A 18 9.09 5.84 -4.36
N GLU A 19 10.32 6.28 -4.67
CA GLU A 19 11.46 6.12 -3.76
C GLU A 19 11.24 6.88 -2.44
N GLN A 20 10.65 8.08 -2.52
CA GLN A 20 10.31 8.86 -1.32
C GLN A 20 9.25 8.14 -0.46
N ALA A 21 8.18 7.64 -1.08
CA ALA A 21 7.13 6.89 -0.39
C ALA A 21 7.70 5.62 0.26
N LYS A 22 8.49 4.85 -0.48
CA LYS A 22 9.16 3.63 -0.02
C LYS A 22 10.03 3.92 1.21
N LYS A 23 10.86 4.96 1.16
CA LYS A 23 11.72 5.39 2.29
C LYS A 23 10.92 5.79 3.52
N VAL A 24 9.82 6.53 3.35
CA VAL A 24 8.96 6.93 4.48
C VAL A 24 8.31 5.70 5.11
N ILE A 25 7.79 4.77 4.31
CA ILE A 25 7.15 3.54 4.81
C ILE A 25 8.18 2.64 5.50
N THR A 26 9.38 2.46 4.93
CA THR A 26 10.47 1.72 5.58
C THR A 26 10.79 2.32 6.95
N MET A 27 11.00 3.64 7.04
CA MET A 27 11.29 4.31 8.30
C MET A 27 10.14 4.18 9.31
N PHE A 28 8.89 4.20 8.85
CA PHE A 28 7.72 4.01 9.69
C PHE A 28 7.66 2.59 10.26
N VAL A 29 7.71 1.56 9.41
CA VAL A 29 7.65 0.16 9.83
C VAL A 29 8.83 -0.17 10.75
N GLN A 30 10.03 0.31 10.43
CA GLN A 30 11.23 0.03 11.21
C GLN A 30 11.10 0.55 12.66
N ARG A 31 10.51 1.74 12.84
CA ARG A 31 10.22 2.29 14.17
C ARG A 31 9.20 1.44 14.93
N GLN A 32 8.18 0.93 14.25
CA GLN A 32 7.15 0.09 14.87
C GLN A 32 7.71 -1.25 15.34
N VAL A 33 8.55 -1.90 14.52
CA VAL A 33 9.24 -3.15 14.86
C VAL A 33 10.13 -2.96 16.10
N PHE A 34 10.96 -1.91 16.12
CA PHE A 34 11.89 -1.67 17.24
C PHE A 34 11.22 -1.18 18.52
N ALA A 35 10.07 -0.52 18.42
CA ALA A 35 9.30 -0.09 19.59
C ALA A 35 8.48 -1.23 20.21
N GLU A 36 8.46 -2.42 19.60
CA GLU A 36 7.60 -3.55 19.97
C GLU A 36 6.13 -3.12 20.14
N ASN A 37 5.67 -2.23 19.24
CA ASN A 37 4.30 -1.74 19.28
C ASN A 37 3.31 -2.84 18.90
N LYS A 38 2.11 -2.80 19.47
CA LYS A 38 1.02 -3.75 19.21
C LYS A 38 0.12 -3.33 18.05
N ASP A 39 0.47 -2.26 17.36
CA ASP A 39 -0.25 -1.80 16.18
C ASP A 39 -0.07 -2.79 15.04
N GLU A 40 -1.20 -3.28 14.52
CA GLU A 40 -1.21 -4.13 13.32
C GLU A 40 -1.19 -3.24 12.06
N ILE A 41 -0.42 -3.65 11.06
CA ILE A 41 -0.24 -2.95 9.79
C ILE A 41 -0.61 -3.88 8.64
N ALA A 42 -1.40 -3.36 7.70
CA ALA A 42 -1.64 -3.96 6.41
C ALA A 42 -0.99 -3.09 5.32
N LEU A 43 -0.57 -3.71 4.22
CA LEU A 43 -0.01 -3.01 3.08
C LEU A 43 -0.79 -3.35 1.81
N VAL A 44 -1.49 -2.35 1.28
CA VAL A 44 -2.18 -2.43 -0.01
C VAL A 44 -1.38 -1.65 -1.04
N LEU A 45 -1.10 -2.27 -2.19
CA LEU A 45 -0.42 -1.69 -3.34
C LEU A 45 -1.43 -1.48 -4.46
N PHE A 46 -1.33 -0.36 -5.17
CA PHE A 46 -2.17 -0.07 -6.33
C PHE A 46 -1.33 0.49 -7.48
N GLY A 47 -1.68 0.15 -8.72
CA GLY A 47 -0.81 0.32 -9.89
C GLY A 47 0.09 -0.89 -10.15
N THR A 48 -0.21 -2.05 -9.54
CA THR A 48 0.54 -3.30 -9.73
C THR A 48 0.24 -3.94 -11.09
N ASP A 49 1.20 -4.70 -11.62
CA ASP A 49 1.00 -5.45 -12.88
C ASP A 49 -0.05 -6.56 -12.76
N GLY A 50 -0.21 -7.11 -11.55
CA GLY A 50 -1.25 -8.09 -11.21
C GLY A 50 -2.35 -7.50 -10.32
N THR A 51 -3.44 -8.25 -10.19
CA THR A 51 -4.56 -7.96 -9.28
C THR A 51 -4.65 -9.09 -8.26
N ASP A 52 -4.65 -8.74 -6.97
CA ASP A 52 -4.84 -9.71 -5.88
C ASP A 52 -5.53 -9.02 -4.69
N ASN A 53 -6.85 -8.92 -4.77
CA ASN A 53 -7.65 -8.37 -3.68
C ASN A 53 -9.05 -9.01 -3.65
N PRO A 54 -9.72 -9.04 -2.47
CA PRO A 54 -11.01 -9.72 -2.30
C PRO A 54 -12.17 -9.17 -3.13
N LEU A 55 -12.07 -7.90 -3.54
CA LEU A 55 -13.11 -7.21 -4.29
C LEU A 55 -12.93 -7.34 -5.81
N SER A 56 -11.80 -7.88 -6.26
CA SER A 56 -11.50 -8.01 -7.69
C SER A 56 -12.52 -8.91 -8.38
N GLY A 57 -13.13 -8.38 -9.44
CA GLY A 57 -14.15 -9.09 -10.20
C GLY A 57 -14.54 -8.32 -11.45
N GLY A 58 -14.63 -9.03 -12.59
CA GLY A 58 -14.89 -8.41 -13.88
C GLY A 58 -13.80 -7.40 -14.23
N ASP A 59 -14.18 -6.13 -14.37
CA ASP A 59 -13.33 -4.99 -14.68
C ASP A 59 -13.11 -4.03 -13.49
N GLN A 60 -13.57 -4.39 -12.29
CA GLN A 60 -13.48 -3.54 -11.09
C GLN A 60 -12.29 -3.93 -10.20
N TYR A 61 -11.77 -2.95 -9.45
CA TYR A 61 -10.68 -3.14 -8.48
C TYR A 61 -9.43 -3.81 -9.07
N GLN A 62 -9.11 -3.48 -10.33
CA GLN A 62 -7.96 -4.03 -11.05
C GLN A 62 -6.66 -3.34 -10.63
N ASN A 63 -5.54 -4.05 -10.81
CA ASN A 63 -4.19 -3.53 -10.55
C ASN A 63 -4.00 -3.10 -9.08
N ILE A 64 -4.73 -3.75 -8.18
CA ILE A 64 -4.65 -3.56 -6.73
C ILE A 64 -4.31 -4.90 -6.09
N THR A 65 -3.30 -4.92 -5.23
CA THR A 65 -2.83 -6.09 -4.51
C THR A 65 -2.78 -5.82 -3.01
N VAL A 66 -3.44 -6.66 -2.22
CA VAL A 66 -3.24 -6.71 -0.76
C VAL A 66 -1.91 -7.43 -0.51
N HIS A 67 -0.81 -6.69 -0.53
CA HIS A 67 0.53 -7.26 -0.40
C HIS A 67 0.78 -7.87 0.97
N ARG A 68 0.20 -7.28 2.01
CA ARG A 68 0.23 -7.82 3.37
C ARG A 68 -1.08 -7.55 4.10
N HIS A 69 -1.63 -8.59 4.70
CA HIS A 69 -2.79 -8.52 5.57
C HIS A 69 -2.43 -7.89 6.94
N LEU A 70 -3.44 -7.50 7.70
CA LEU A 70 -3.34 -6.82 8.99
C LEU A 70 -2.70 -7.74 10.04
N MET A 71 -1.43 -7.48 10.35
CA MET A 71 -0.66 -8.21 11.35
C MET A 71 0.39 -7.32 12.00
N LEU A 72 1.00 -7.78 13.09
CA LEU A 72 2.13 -7.06 13.68
C LEU A 72 3.26 -6.93 12.65
N PRO A 73 3.89 -5.74 12.55
CA PRO A 73 5.03 -5.57 11.67
C PRO A 73 6.21 -6.40 12.17
N ASP A 74 6.94 -6.99 11.23
CA ASP A 74 8.13 -7.79 11.49
C ASP A 74 9.25 -7.44 10.49
N PHE A 75 10.37 -8.14 10.62
CA PHE A 75 11.51 -7.98 9.71
C PHE A 75 11.19 -8.43 8.27
N ASP A 76 10.25 -9.37 8.09
CA ASP A 76 9.86 -9.82 6.76
C ASP A 76 9.15 -8.69 5.99
N LEU A 77 8.31 -7.88 6.66
CA LEU A 77 7.69 -6.70 6.04
C LEU A 77 8.74 -5.68 5.60
N LEU A 78 9.77 -5.46 6.42
CA LEU A 78 10.86 -4.54 6.08
C LEU A 78 11.61 -5.01 4.84
N GLU A 79 11.96 -6.30 4.80
CA GLU A 79 12.62 -6.91 3.64
C GLU A 79 11.74 -6.84 2.39
N ASP A 80 10.43 -7.08 2.52
CA ASP A 80 9.47 -6.98 1.42
C ASP A 80 9.45 -5.56 0.83
N ILE A 81 9.33 -4.54 1.68
CA ILE A 81 9.30 -3.14 1.24
C ILE A 81 10.61 -2.77 0.54
N GLU A 82 11.76 -3.13 1.12
CA GLU A 82 13.08 -2.78 0.59
C GLU A 82 13.42 -3.52 -0.71
N SER A 83 13.12 -4.81 -0.81
CA SER A 83 13.63 -5.67 -1.88
C SER A 83 12.58 -6.11 -2.90
N LYS A 84 11.33 -6.37 -2.47
CA LYS A 84 10.30 -7.00 -3.31
C LYS A 84 9.35 -5.98 -3.93
N ILE A 85 9.08 -4.88 -3.25
CA ILE A 85 8.20 -3.85 -3.81
C ILE A 85 8.95 -3.02 -4.84
N GLN A 86 8.46 -3.13 -6.07
CA GLN A 86 8.96 -2.46 -7.26
C GLN A 86 7.85 -1.60 -7.86
N PRO A 87 8.20 -0.57 -8.65
CA PRO A 87 7.20 0.13 -9.44
C PRO A 87 6.55 -0.80 -10.46
N GLY A 88 5.23 -0.73 -10.57
CA GLY A 88 4.43 -1.37 -11.60
C GLY A 88 4.37 -0.54 -12.88
N SER A 89 3.89 -1.19 -13.94
CA SER A 89 3.69 -0.60 -15.27
C SER A 89 2.27 -0.07 -15.48
N GLN A 90 1.35 -0.37 -14.56
CA GLN A 90 -0.07 -0.07 -14.68
C GLN A 90 -0.45 1.17 -13.85
N GLN A 91 -1.70 1.60 -14.01
CA GLN A 91 -2.33 2.60 -13.14
C GLN A 91 -3.56 1.96 -12.52
N ALA A 92 -3.91 2.40 -11.32
CA ALA A 92 -5.13 1.99 -10.64
C ALA A 92 -5.88 3.22 -10.12
N ASP A 93 -7.18 3.08 -9.99
CA ASP A 93 -8.03 4.09 -9.35
C ASP A 93 -7.72 4.09 -7.84
N PHE A 94 -7.27 5.24 -7.32
CA PHE A 94 -6.94 5.34 -5.90
C PHE A 94 -8.18 5.22 -5.00
N LEU A 95 -9.38 5.55 -5.52
CA LEU A 95 -10.64 5.35 -4.78
C LEU A 95 -10.97 3.87 -4.66
N ASP A 96 -10.73 3.08 -5.71
CA ASP A 96 -10.83 1.62 -5.63
C ASP A 96 -9.82 1.06 -4.61
N ALA A 97 -8.59 1.56 -4.60
CA ALA A 97 -7.58 1.16 -3.62
C ALA A 97 -7.98 1.54 -2.18
N LEU A 98 -8.64 2.69 -2.00
CA LEU A 98 -9.19 3.11 -0.70
C LEU A 98 -10.33 2.16 -0.28
N ILE A 99 -11.25 1.80 -1.17
CA ILE A 99 -12.34 0.86 -0.90
C ILE A 99 -11.77 -0.52 -0.52
N VAL A 100 -10.78 -1.04 -1.25
CA VAL A 100 -10.07 -2.28 -0.91
C VAL A 100 -9.41 -2.18 0.47
N SER A 101 -8.79 -1.04 0.78
CA SER A 101 -8.17 -0.81 2.10
C SER A 101 -9.21 -0.77 3.23
N MET A 102 -10.38 -0.17 2.98
CA MET A 102 -11.51 -0.17 3.92
C MET A 102 -12.06 -1.58 4.12
N ASP A 103 -12.13 -2.39 3.07
CA ASP A 103 -12.57 -3.77 3.12
C ASP A 103 -11.65 -4.65 3.98
N VAL A 104 -10.33 -4.54 3.77
CA VAL A 104 -9.30 -5.20 4.60
C VAL A 104 -9.48 -4.86 6.07
N ILE A 105 -9.59 -3.56 6.40
CA ILE A 105 -9.80 -3.12 7.78
C ILE A 105 -11.13 -3.67 8.32
N GLN A 106 -12.21 -3.61 7.54
CA GLN A 106 -13.53 -4.04 7.99
C GLN A 106 -13.56 -5.53 8.30
N HIS A 107 -12.95 -6.38 7.47
CA HIS A 107 -12.97 -7.84 7.61
C HIS A 107 -11.97 -8.33 8.67
N GLU A 108 -10.77 -7.77 8.72
CA GLU A 108 -9.68 -8.31 9.56
C GLU A 108 -9.69 -7.78 10.99
N THR A 109 -10.51 -6.76 11.27
CA THR A 109 -10.71 -6.23 12.62
C THR A 109 -11.97 -6.77 13.31
N ILE A 110 -12.72 -7.68 12.68
CA ILE A 110 -13.92 -8.30 13.28
C ILE A 110 -13.54 -9.03 14.56
N GLY A 111 -14.24 -8.72 15.66
CA GLY A 111 -13.98 -9.35 16.96
C GLY A 111 -12.74 -8.85 17.70
N LYS A 112 -11.95 -7.94 17.10
CA LYS A 112 -10.80 -7.29 17.73
C LYS A 112 -11.15 -5.87 18.19
N LYS A 113 -10.47 -5.38 19.23
CA LYS A 113 -10.60 -3.98 19.70
C LYS A 113 -9.38 -3.18 19.28
N PHE A 114 -9.61 -2.05 18.62
CA PHE A 114 -8.59 -1.07 18.24
C PHE A 114 -9.01 0.30 18.76
N GLU A 115 -8.06 1.11 19.20
CA GLU A 115 -8.33 2.49 19.62
C GLU A 115 -8.68 3.39 18.42
N LYS A 116 -7.99 3.17 17.30
CA LYS A 116 -8.18 3.91 16.05
C LYS A 116 -7.93 2.99 14.85
N ARG A 117 -8.62 3.27 13.74
CA ARG A 117 -8.36 2.70 12.42
C ARG A 117 -7.92 3.84 11.52
N HIS A 118 -6.79 3.68 10.84
CA HIS A 118 -6.20 4.73 10.01
C HIS A 118 -5.77 4.15 8.66
N ILE A 119 -5.94 4.93 7.60
CA ILE A 119 -5.48 4.60 6.25
C ILE A 119 -4.57 5.74 5.82
N GLU A 120 -3.34 5.42 5.41
CA GLU A 120 -2.37 6.36 4.88
C GLU A 120 -2.14 6.06 3.40
N ILE A 121 -2.39 7.04 2.55
CA ILE A 121 -2.24 6.92 1.10
C ILE A 121 -0.99 7.70 0.68
N PHE A 122 -0.07 7.00 0.02
CA PHE A 122 1.13 7.56 -0.59
C PHE A 122 0.97 7.48 -2.11
N THR A 123 0.85 8.62 -2.78
CA THR A 123 0.57 8.73 -4.22
C THR A 123 0.96 10.13 -4.72
N ASP A 124 1.25 10.23 -6.01
CA ASP A 124 1.44 11.50 -6.72
C ASP A 124 0.12 12.09 -7.25
N LEU A 125 -1.01 11.37 -7.07
CA LEU A 125 -2.35 11.71 -7.58
C LEU A 125 -2.39 11.91 -9.10
N SER A 126 -1.45 11.33 -9.84
CA SER A 126 -1.40 11.43 -11.30
C SER A 126 -2.33 10.43 -12.00
N SER A 127 -2.80 9.40 -11.28
CA SER A 127 -3.74 8.41 -11.80
C SER A 127 -5.14 9.03 -11.97
N ARG A 128 -5.86 8.62 -13.02
CA ARG A 128 -7.26 9.01 -13.17
C ARG A 128 -8.10 8.21 -12.17
N PHE A 129 -8.98 8.91 -11.47
CA PHE A 129 -10.05 8.30 -10.68
C PHE A 129 -11.38 8.42 -11.44
N SER A 130 -12.27 7.47 -11.22
CA SER A 130 -13.56 7.37 -11.90
C SER A 130 -14.47 8.55 -11.55
N LYS A 131 -15.35 8.92 -12.51
CA LYS A 131 -16.40 9.93 -12.35
C LYS A 131 -17.67 9.35 -11.74
#